data_AF-A0A224Y3N4-F1
#
_entry.id   AF-A0A224Y3N4-F1
#
_cell.length_a   1.000
_cell.length_b   1.000
_cell.length_c   1.000
_cell.angle_alpha   90.00
_cell.angle_beta   90.00
_cell.angle_gamma   90.00
#
_symmetry.space_group_name_H-M   'P 1'
#
loop_
_entity.id
_entity.type
_entity.pdbx_description
1 polymer ?
#
loop_
_entity_poly.entity_id
_entity_poly.type
_entity_poly.pdbx_seq_one_letter_code
_entity_poly.pdbx_strand_id
1 'polypeptide(L)'
;MNALLTVIILLPIIAGLFAPHLGDLFDVFSHLASWNTNNPNKVPDGHLLHLQIGLYVLFNRLYGMYPCNFLAYLKQEYTIKQNIPIFTHTIKPM
;
A
#
# COMPACT_ATOMS: atom_id res chain seq x y z
N MET A 1 -1.33 13.13 -2.46
CA MET A 1 -0.87 12.97 -1.07
C MET A 1 -1.99 13.13 -0.04
N ASN A 2 -2.83 14.17 -0.11
CA ASN A 2 -3.87 14.40 0.91
C ASN A 2 -4.82 13.21 1.12
N ALA A 3 -5.27 12.55 0.05
CA ALA A 3 -6.14 11.37 0.17
C ALA A 3 -5.47 10.19 0.91
N LEU A 4 -4.19 9.90 0.61
CA LEU A 4 -3.43 8.84 1.28
C LEU A 4 -3.28 9.14 2.78
N LEU A 5 -2.95 10.40 3.12
CA LEU A 5 -2.84 10.84 4.51
C LEU A 5 -4.19 10.73 5.24
N THR A 6 -5.29 11.12 4.60
CA THR A 6 -6.65 10.96 5.15
C THR A 6 -6.96 9.50 5.43
N VAL A 7 -6.67 8.59 4.49
CA VAL A 7 -6.88 7.15 4.69
C VAL A 7 -6.04 6.64 5.87
N ILE A 8 -4.76 7.02 5.95
CA ILE A 8 -3.86 6.64 7.05
C ILE A 8 -4.38 7.11 8.41
N ILE A 9 -4.93 8.33 8.50
CA ILE A 9 -5.45 8.91 9.74
C ILE A 9 -6.80 8.31 10.10
N LEU A 10 -7.66 8.06 9.12
CA LEU A 10 -9.04 7.64 9.32
C LEU A 10 -9.16 6.13 9.61
N LEU A 11 -8.28 5.31 9.01
CA LEU A 11 -8.24 3.86 9.19
C LEU A 11 -8.27 3.41 10.67
N PRO A 12 -7.46 3.95 11.59
CA PRO A 12 -7.53 3.57 13.01
C PRO A 12 -8.80 4.08 13.72
N ILE A 13 -9.41 5.17 13.26
CA ILE A 13 -10.57 5.79 13.93
C ILE A 13 -11.84 4.99 13.64
N ILE A 14 -11.97 4.46 12.43
CA ILE A 14 -13.17 3.74 11.97
C ILE A 14 -12.85 2.34 11.44
N ALA A 15 -11.90 1.65 12.08
CA ALA A 15 -11.47 0.29 11.74
C ALA A 15 -12.65 -0.67 11.44
N GLY A 16 -13.68 -0.65 12.31
CA GLY A 16 -14.85 -1.52 12.17
C GLY A 16 -15.66 -1.29 10.88
N LEU A 17 -15.65 -0.06 10.34
CA LEU A 17 -16.36 0.31 9.12
C LEU A 17 -15.57 -0.04 7.85
N PHE A 18 -14.25 -0.23 7.96
CA PHE A 18 -13.40 -0.59 6.82
C PHE A 18 -13.40 -2.09 6.51
N ALA A 19 -13.83 -2.94 7.43
CA ALA A 19 -13.89 -4.40 7.23
C ALA A 19 -14.51 -4.85 5.89
N PRO A 20 -15.68 -4.32 5.45
CA PRO A 20 -16.26 -4.68 4.16
C PRO A 20 -15.52 -4.10 2.94
N HIS A 21 -14.68 -3.08 3.13
CA HIS A 21 -13.96 -2.36 2.06
C HIS A 21 -12.44 -2.67 2.06
N LEU A 22 -12.00 -3.72 2.78
CA LEU A 22 -10.59 -4.06 2.88
C LEU A 22 -9.97 -4.42 1.54
N GLY A 23 -10.73 -5.09 0.66
CA GLY A 23 -10.26 -5.43 -0.68
C GLY A 23 -9.88 -4.18 -1.48
N ASP A 24 -10.80 -3.21 -1.55
CA ASP A 24 -10.57 -1.93 -2.23
C ASP A 24 -9.34 -1.21 -1.66
N LEU A 25 -9.16 -1.25 -0.34
CA LEU A 25 -8.03 -0.64 0.33
C LEU A 25 -6.69 -1.33 -0.01
N PHE A 26 -6.70 -2.65 -0.13
CA PHE A 26 -5.53 -3.43 -0.56
C PHE A 26 -5.18 -3.15 -2.03
N ASP A 27 -6.18 -3.00 -2.89
CA ASP A 27 -5.99 -2.65 -4.30
C ASP A 27 -5.40 -1.24 -4.46
N VAL A 28 -5.86 -0.28 -3.65
CA VAL A 28 -5.25 1.06 -3.59
C VAL A 28 -3.78 0.97 -3.16
N PHE A 29 -3.45 0.15 -2.15
CA PHE A 29 -2.07 -0.07 -1.73
C PHE A 29 -1.22 -0.63 -2.89
N SER A 30 -1.70 -1.67 -3.59
CA SER A 30 -1.00 -2.27 -4.73
C SER A 30 -0.81 -1.30 -5.89
N HIS A 31 -1.81 -0.49 -6.18
CA HIS A 31 -1.75 0.50 -7.25
C HIS A 31 -0.73 1.61 -6.92
N LEU A 32 -0.65 2.05 -5.67
CA LEU A 32 0.36 3.00 -5.22
C LEU A 32 1.78 2.39 -5.24
N ALA A 33 1.93 1.12 -4.84
CA ALA A 33 3.21 0.41 -4.90
C ALA A 33 3.71 0.21 -6.34
N SER A 34 2.80 -0.11 -7.27
CA SER A 34 3.12 -0.19 -8.70
C SER A 34 3.53 1.15 -9.26
N TRP A 35 2.88 2.24 -8.84
CA TRP A 35 3.21 3.59 -9.27
C TRP A 35 4.61 4.01 -8.81
N ASN A 36 4.98 3.70 -7.55
CA ASN A 36 6.32 3.90 -7.00
C ASN A 36 7.40 3.14 -7.79
N THR A 37 7.09 1.91 -8.23
CA THR A 37 8.05 1.06 -8.97
C THR A 37 8.19 1.46 -10.44
N ASN A 38 7.08 1.81 -11.10
CA ASN A 38 7.03 2.01 -12.55
C ASN A 38 7.32 3.44 -12.99
N ASN A 39 7.28 4.44 -12.09
CA ASN A 39 7.41 5.85 -12.46
C ASN A 39 8.45 6.64 -11.62
N PRO A 40 9.68 6.13 -11.43
CA PRO A 40 10.70 6.84 -10.65
C PRO A 40 11.17 8.15 -11.30
N ASN A 41 11.01 8.32 -12.62
CA ASN A 41 11.56 9.47 -13.36
C ASN A 41 10.52 10.52 -13.79
N LYS A 42 9.23 10.35 -13.45
CA LYS A 42 8.14 11.25 -13.92
C LYS A 42 7.63 12.23 -12.86
N VAL A 43 8.12 12.13 -11.63
CA VAL A 43 7.60 12.89 -10.49
C VAL A 43 8.78 13.54 -9.77
N PRO A 44 8.70 14.82 -9.37
CA PRO A 44 9.76 15.48 -8.60
C PRO A 44 10.08 14.69 -7.31
N ASP A 45 11.38 14.52 -7.01
CA ASP A 45 11.92 13.59 -6.00
C ASP A 45 11.23 13.67 -4.62
N GLY A 46 10.85 14.89 -4.19
CA GLY A 46 10.17 15.10 -2.91
C GLY A 46 8.83 14.36 -2.82
N HIS A 47 8.04 14.32 -3.90
CA HIS A 47 6.73 13.67 -3.90
C HIS A 47 6.83 12.14 -3.91
N LEU A 48 7.88 11.58 -4.52
CA LEU A 48 8.16 10.14 -4.49
C LEU A 48 8.56 9.68 -3.09
N LEU A 49 9.40 10.45 -2.41
CA LEU A 49 9.80 10.16 -1.03
C LEU A 49 8.60 10.18 -0.07
N HIS A 50 7.73 11.18 -0.21
CA HIS A 50 6.49 11.23 0.57
C HIS A 50 5.53 10.07 0.26
N LEU A 51 5.47 9.60 -0.99
CA LEU A 51 4.68 8.44 -1.37
C LEU A 51 5.24 7.16 -0.72
N GLN A 52 6.57 6.97 -0.73
CA GLN A 52 7.21 5.83 -0.07
C GLN A 52 6.95 5.81 1.43
N ILE A 53 7.10 6.96 2.10
CA ILE A 53 6.80 7.08 3.54
C ILE A 53 5.32 6.79 3.79
N GLY A 54 4.41 7.34 2.97
CA GLY A 54 2.98 7.09 3.09
C GLY A 54 2.62 5.61 2.90
N LEU A 55 3.21 4.95 1.90
CA LEU A 55 3.05 3.52 1.66
C LEU A 55 3.55 2.68 2.83
N TYR A 56 4.71 3.03 3.40
CA TYR A 56 5.25 2.34 4.57
C TYR A 56 4.34 2.46 5.80
N VAL A 57 3.82 3.67 6.07
CA VAL A 57 2.88 3.88 7.17
C VAL A 57 1.57 3.12 6.92
N LEU A 58 1.07 3.10 5.68
CA LEU A 58 -0.12 2.34 5.32
C LEU A 58 0.09 0.83 5.48
N PHE A 59 1.23 0.30 5.04
CA PHE A 59 1.63 -1.09 5.23
C PHE A 59 1.59 -1.48 6.71
N ASN A 60 2.25 -0.71 7.57
CA ASN A 60 2.26 -0.96 9.01
C ASN A 60 0.86 -0.93 9.64
N ARG A 61 -0.04 -0.06 9.17
CA ARG A 61 -1.42 -0.02 9.66
C ARG A 61 -2.24 -1.22 9.19
N LEU A 62 -2.16 -1.58 7.92
CA LEU A 62 -2.86 -2.74 7.37
C LEU A 62 -2.36 -4.03 8.01
N TYR A 63 -1.04 -4.17 8.18
CA TYR A 63 -0.44 -5.31 8.84
C TYR A 63 -0.76 -5.36 10.34
N GLY A 64 -0.77 -4.22 11.02
CA GLY A 64 -1.10 -4.15 12.45
C GLY A 64 -2.57 -4.43 12.76
N MET A 65 -3.49 -4.05 11.87
CA MET A 65 -4.94 -4.19 12.09
C MET A 65 -5.53 -5.45 11.43
N TYR A 66 -5.02 -5.86 10.27
CA TYR A 66 -5.56 -6.97 9.46
C TYR A 66 -4.44 -7.88 8.90
N PRO A 67 -3.56 -8.43 9.75
CA PRO A 67 -2.36 -9.14 9.31
C PRO A 67 -2.66 -10.32 8.38
N CYS A 68 -3.61 -11.17 8.75
CA CYS A 68 -3.93 -12.38 7.97
C CYS A 68 -4.57 -12.06 6.63
N ASN A 69 -5.53 -11.13 6.60
CA ASN A 69 -6.22 -10.72 5.37
C ASN A 69 -5.24 -10.06 4.40
N PHE A 70 -4.39 -9.18 4.93
CA PHE A 70 -3.42 -8.47 4.12
C PHE A 70 -2.33 -9.41 3.58
N LEU A 71 -1.81 -10.33 4.41
CA LEU A 71 -0.85 -11.34 3.94
C LEU A 71 -1.46 -12.29 2.90
N ALA A 72 -2.72 -12.69 3.05
CA ALA A 72 -3.43 -13.51 2.07
C ALA A 72 -3.54 -12.77 0.73
N TYR A 73 -3.93 -11.50 0.76
CA TYR A 73 -3.96 -10.63 -0.41
C TYR A 73 -2.59 -10.50 -1.07
N LEU A 74 -1.53 -10.21 -0.30
CA LEU A 74 -0.18 -10.08 -0.84
C LEU A 74 0.29 -11.37 -1.54
N LYS A 75 0.01 -12.53 -0.95
CA LYS A 75 0.34 -13.82 -1.58
C LYS A 75 -0.42 -14.02 -2.89
N GLN A 76 -1.70 -13.64 -2.95
CA GLN A 76 -2.49 -13.78 -4.16
C GLN A 76 -2.00 -12.84 -5.28
N GLU A 77 -1.85 -11.55 -4.97
CA GLU A 77 -1.54 -10.52 -5.96
C GLU A 77 -0.08 -10.56 -6.45
N TYR A 78 0.87 -10.86 -5.58
CA TYR A 78 2.30 -10.77 -5.90
C TYR A 78 2.94 -12.10 -6.31
N THR A 79 2.13 -13.18 -6.40
CA THR A 79 2.55 -14.42 -7.08
C THR A 79 2.43 -14.29 -8.61
N ILE A 80 1.69 -13.29 -9.10
CA ILE A 80 1.57 -12.98 -10.53
C ILE A 80 2.91 -12.42 -11.03
N LYS A 81 3.47 -13.03 -12.08
CA LYS A 81 4.81 -12.71 -12.62
C LYS A 81 5.07 -11.21 -12.89
N GLN A 82 4.03 -10.46 -13.26
CA GLN A 82 4.10 -9.03 -13.54
C GLN A 82 4.26 -8.17 -12.28
N ASN A 83 3.80 -8.66 -11.12
CA ASN A 83 3.82 -7.94 -9.85
C ASN A 83 5.06 -8.27 -9.00
N ILE A 84 5.81 -9.32 -9.34
CA ILE A 84 7.08 -9.71 -8.69
C ILE A 84 8.08 -8.54 -8.53
N PRO A 85 8.34 -7.68 -9.54
CA PRO A 85 9.25 -6.55 -9.35
C PRO A 85 8.72 -5.52 -8.34
N ILE A 86 7.41 -5.30 -8.29
CA ILE A 86 6.76 -4.40 -7.31
C ILE A 86 6.96 -4.95 -5.90
N PHE A 87 6.74 -6.26 -5.72
CA PHE A 87 7.00 -6.92 -4.45
C PHE A 87 8.46 -6.78 -4.03
N THR A 88 9.39 -7.05 -4.95
CA THR A 88 10.82 -7.09 -4.64
C THR A 88 11.39 -5.72 -4.30
N HIS A 89 10.95 -4.67 -5.01
CA HIS A 89 11.50 -3.33 -4.85
C HIS A 89 10.75 -2.44 -3.85
N THR A 90 9.44 -2.64 -3.67
CA THR A 90 8.62 -1.75 -2.85
C THR A 90 8.07 -2.42 -1.59
N ILE A 91 7.66 -3.70 -1.65
CA ILE A 91 6.96 -4.34 -0.52
C ILE A 91 7.92 -5.11 0.39
N LYS A 92 8.84 -5.90 -0.17
CA LYS A 92 9.86 -6.66 0.58
C LYS A 92 10.73 -5.80 1.52
N PRO A 93 11.12 -4.55 1.17
CA PRO A 93 11.90 -3.71 2.08
C PRO A 93 11.07 -3.02 3.18
N MET A 94 9.74 -3.15 3.17
CA MET A 94 8.83 -2.62 4.21
C MET A 94 8.57 -3.67 5.30
#